data_AF-A0A967YEF5-F1
#
_entry.id   AF-A0A967YEF5-F1
#
_cell.length_a   1.000
_cell.length_b   1.000
_cell.length_c   1.000
_cell.angle_alpha   90.00
_cell.angle_beta   90.00
_cell.angle_gamma   90.00
#
_symmetry.space_group_name_H-M   'P 1'
#
loop_
_entity.id
_entity.type
_entity.pdbx_description
1 polymer ?
#
loop_
_entity_poly.entity_id
_entity_poly.type
_entity_poly.pdbx_seq_one_letter_code
_entity_poly.pdbx_strand_id
1 'polypeptide(L)' 'TIRTLKEQDVQVSVDLSGITLGRHLIKVSAKNIFLPFGVKIDRVAPQKIMVNLRPRLKDSELGSDQPSPSL' A
#
# COMPACT_ATOMS: atom_id res chain seq x y z
N THR A 1 -26.53 -6.72 17.60
CA THR A 1 -26.55 -7.33 16.26
C THR A 1 -25.94 -6.35 15.28
N ILE A 2 -24.83 -6.69 14.60
CA ILE A 2 -24.25 -5.87 13.53
C ILE A 2 -25.23 -5.92 12.36
N ARG A 3 -25.89 -4.80 12.06
CA ARG A 3 -26.97 -4.77 11.06
C ARG A 3 -26.45 -4.61 9.63
N THR A 4 -25.24 -4.12 9.43
CA THR A 4 -24.57 -4.11 8.10
C THR A 4 -23.10 -3.69 8.27
N LEU A 5 -22.16 -4.61 8.07
CA LEU A 5 -20.74 -4.27 7.90
C LEU A 5 -20.55 -3.78 6.47
N LYS A 6 -19.99 -2.58 6.27
CA LYS A 6 -19.69 -2.05 4.93
C LYS A 6 -18.20 -2.23 4.63
N GLU A 7 -17.84 -2.23 3.34
CA GLU A 7 -16.44 -2.41 2.92
C GLU A 7 -15.50 -1.37 3.54
N GLN A 8 -15.94 -0.12 3.61
CA GLN A 8 -15.16 0.97 4.21
C GLN A 8 -14.93 0.82 5.73
N ASP A 9 -15.71 -0.02 6.41
CA ASP A 9 -15.55 -0.26 7.85
C ASP A 9 -14.38 -1.22 8.15
N VAL A 10 -13.81 -1.84 7.11
CA VAL A 10 -12.67 -2.76 7.19
C VAL A 10 -11.48 -2.16 6.45
N GLN A 11 -10.51 -1.65 7.20
CA GLN A 11 -9.28 -1.09 6.63
C GLN A 11 -8.10 -2.03 6.86
N VAL A 12 -7.33 -2.29 5.80
CA VAL A 12 -6.09 -3.06 5.87
C VAL A 12 -4.92 -2.13 5.58
N SER A 13 -4.01 -2.01 6.55
CA SER A 13 -2.82 -1.16 6.44
C SER A 13 -1.56 -1.98 6.72
N VAL A 14 -0.61 -1.92 5.80
CA VAL A 14 0.68 -2.60 5.90
C VAL A 14 1.76 -1.54 5.93
N ASP A 15 2.53 -1.51 7.02
CA ASP A 15 3.70 -0.65 7.11
C ASP A 15 4.86 -1.25 6.31
N LEU A 16 5.41 -0.46 5.39
CA LEU A 16 6.55 -0.81 4.53
C LEU A 16 7.80 0.00 4.89
N SER A 17 7.75 0.77 5.99
CA SER A 17 8.86 1.57 6.46
C SER A 17 10.08 0.69 6.77
N GLY A 18 11.26 1.17 6.37
CA GLY A 18 12.53 0.45 6.57
C GLY A 18 12.76 -0.76 5.67
N ILE A 19 11.82 -1.14 4.79
CA ILE A 19 12.04 -2.21 3.81
C ILE A 19 12.91 -1.70 2.66
N THR A 20 13.88 -2.52 2.25
CA THR A 20 14.80 -2.20 1.15
C THR A 20 14.11 -2.20 -0.20
N LEU A 21 14.74 -1.59 -1.21
CA LEU A 21 14.25 -1.66 -2.58
C LEU A 21 14.22 -3.11 -3.09
N GLY A 22 13.34 -3.38 -4.05
CA GLY A 22 13.22 -4.68 -4.71
C GLY A 22 11.93 -5.45 -4.35
N ARG A 23 11.95 -6.75 -4.63
CA ARG A 23 10.80 -7.63 -4.53
C ARG A 23 10.72 -8.27 -3.14
N HIS A 24 9.60 -8.05 -2.46
CA HIS A 24 9.35 -8.54 -1.11
C HIS A 24 8.01 -9.26 -1.02
N LEU A 25 8.00 -10.37 -0.30
CA LEU A 25 6.79 -11.12 0.01
C LEU A 25 6.31 -10.73 1.41
N ILE A 26 5.28 -9.89 1.49
CA ILE A 26 4.77 -9.35 2.75
C ILE A 26 3.61 -10.20 3.27
N LYS A 27 3.66 -10.57 4.55
CA LYS A 27 2.57 -11.31 5.21
C LYS A 27 1.52 -10.35 5.74
N VAL A 28 0.28 -10.50 5.28
CA VAL A 28 -0.89 -9.81 5.83
C VAL A 28 -1.49 -10.69 6.93
N SER A 29 -1.70 -10.12 8.11
CA SER A 29 -2.28 -10.81 9.24
C SER A 29 -3.44 -10.02 9.83
N ALA A 30 -4.20 -10.65 10.73
CA ALA A 30 -5.26 -9.99 11.49
C ALA A 30 -4.78 -8.72 12.24
N LYS A 31 -3.49 -8.63 12.60
CA LYS A 31 -2.90 -7.44 13.24
C LYS A 31 -2.85 -6.21 12.34
N ASN A 32 -2.97 -6.40 11.03
CA ASN A 32 -2.92 -5.35 10.02
C ASN A 32 -4.31 -4.86 9.62
N ILE A 33 -5.38 -5.36 10.27
CA ILE A 33 -6.77 -5.14 9.88
C ILE A 33 -7.49 -4.48 11.05
N PHE A 34 -8.06 -3.31 10.80
CA PHE A 34 -8.91 -2.62 11.77
C PHE A 34 -10.34 -3.13 11.60
N LEU A 35 -10.96 -3.55 12.71
CA LEU A 35 -12.31 -4.09 12.72
C LEU A 35 -13.22 -3.34 13.70
N PRO A 36 -14.51 -3.22 13.38
CA PRO A 36 -15.49 -2.69 14.31
C PRO A 36 -15.77 -3.67 15.45
N PHE A 37 -16.32 -3.13 16.54
CA PHE A 37 -16.63 -3.90 17.74
C PHE A 37 -17.55 -5.09 17.45
N GLY A 38 -17.22 -6.24 18.05
CA GLY A 38 -18.01 -7.48 17.92
C GLY A 38 -17.74 -8.29 16.64
N VAL A 39 -16.78 -7.88 15.80
CA VAL A 39 -16.31 -8.65 14.64
C VAL A 39 -14.99 -9.35 14.97
N LYS A 40 -14.83 -10.57 14.46
CA LYS A 40 -13.57 -11.31 14.48
C LYS A 40 -13.16 -11.70 13.06
N ILE A 41 -11.86 -11.86 12.85
CA ILE A 41 -11.31 -12.35 11.58
C ILE A 41 -11.29 -13.87 11.61
N ASP A 42 -12.06 -14.48 10.72
CA ASP A 42 -12.02 -15.94 10.52
C ASP A 42 -10.90 -16.34 9.55
N ARG A 43 -10.74 -15.56 8.46
CA ARG A 43 -9.72 -15.82 7.45
C ARG A 43 -9.24 -14.52 6.79
N VAL A 44 -7.95 -14.49 6.46
CA VAL A 44 -7.36 -13.50 5.55
C VAL A 44 -6.86 -14.24 4.30
N ALA A 45 -7.30 -13.79 3.13
CA ALA A 45 -6.85 -14.31 1.85
C ALA A 45 -6.73 -13.16 0.83
N PRO A 46 -5.58 -13.01 0.14
CA PRO A 46 -4.35 -13.78 0.31
C PRO A 46 -3.59 -13.41 1.60
N GLN A 47 -2.91 -14.38 2.23
CA GLN A 47 -2.06 -14.11 3.40
C GLN A 47 -0.72 -13.47 3.04
N LYS A 48 -0.29 -13.58 1.79
CA LYS A 48 0.99 -13.06 1.32
C LYS A 48 0.75 -12.25 0.07
N ILE A 49 1.27 -11.03 0.04
CA ILE A 49 1.23 -10.15 -1.11
C ILE A 49 2.66 -9.90 -1.59
N MET A 50 2.84 -9.86 -2.91
CA MET A 50 4.11 -9.51 -3.52
C MET A 50 4.14 -8.00 -3.73
N VAL A 51 5.16 -7.34 -3.17
CA VAL A 51 5.37 -5.90 -3.33
C VAL A 51 6.71 -5.68 -4.01
N ASN A 52 6.76 -4.73 -4.95
CA ASN A 52 8.00 -4.33 -5.61
C ASN A 52 8.28 -2.86 -5.28
N LEU A 53 9.22 -2.62 -4.36
CA LEU A 53 9.60 -1.28 -3.95
C LEU A 53 10.64 -0.72 -4.91
N ARG A 54 10.36 0.46 -5.46
CA ARG A 54 11.25 1.17 -6.39
C ARG A 54 11.58 2.55 -5.82
N PRO A 55 12.74 3.13 -6.20
CA PRO A 55 13.02 4.52 -5.89
C PRO A 55 11.85 5.40 -6.34
N ARG A 56 11.50 6.39 -5.53
CA ARG A 56 10.62 7.45 -5.99
C ARG A 56 11.31 8.13 -7.17
N LEU A 57 10.66 8.12 -8.34
CA LEU A 57 11.11 8.95 -9.46
C LEU A 57 11.07 10.39 -8.96
N LYS A 58 12.22 11.07 -8.97
CA LYS A 58 12.23 12.53 -8.78
C LYS A 58 11.64 13.13 -10.03
N ASP A 59 10.68 14.04 -9.89
CA ASP A 59 10.02 14.77 -10.98
C ASP A 59 10.99 15.69 -11.78
N SER A 60 12.31 15.53 -11.61
CA SER A 60 13.35 16.40 -12.19
C SER A 60 13.80 16.00 -13.59
N GLU A 61 13.31 14.89 -14.17
CA GLU A 61 13.64 14.43 -15.53
C GLU A 61 12.51 14.61 -16.54
N LEU A 62 11.51 15.47 -16.24
CA LEU A 62 10.46 15.84 -17.20
C LEU A 62 10.56 17.30 -17.68
N GLY A 63 11.65 18.02 -17.39
CA GLY A 63 11.70 19.48 -17.55
C GLY A 63 13.05 20.09 -17.90
N SER A 64 13.93 19.39 -18.62
CA SER A 64 15.19 19.99 -19.09
C SER A 64 15.59 19.44 -20.46
N ASP A 65 14.85 19.83 -21.50
CA ASP A 65 15.38 19.88 -22.85
C ASP A 65 14.55 20.84 -23.72
N GLN A 66 14.89 22.12 -23.69
CA GLN A 66 14.91 22.98 -24.89
C GLN A 66 15.61 24.31 -24.57
N PRO A 67 16.81 24.59 -25.13
CA PRO A 67 17.30 25.95 -25.22
C PRO A 67 16.48 26.69 -26.29
N SER A 68 15.86 27.81 -25.92
CA SER A 68 15.22 28.72 -26.87
C SER A 68 16.26 29.24 -27.88
N PRO A 69 15.99 29.19 -29.19
CA PRO A 69 16.85 29.85 -30.16
C PRO A 69 16.74 31.36 -29.98
N SER A 70 17.88 32.03 -29.85
CA SER A 70 17.98 33.49 -29.86
C SER A 70 17.52 34.03 -31.22
N LEU A 71 16.55 34.94 -31.22
CA LEU A 71 16.24 35.84 -32.34
C LEU A 71 16.57 37.27 -31.92
#